data_AF-A0A8T4RIM5-F1
#
_entry.id   AF-A0A8T4RIM5-F1
#
_cell.length_a   1.000
_cell.length_b   1.000
_cell.length_c   1.000
_cell.angle_alpha   90.00
_cell.angle_beta   90.00
_cell.angle_gamma   90.00
#
_symmetry.space_group_name_H-M   'P 1'
#
loop_
_entity.id
_entity.type
_entity.pdbx_description
1 polymer ?
#
loop_
_entity_poly.entity_id
_entity_poly.type
_entity_poly.pdbx_seq_one_letter_code
_entity_poly.pdbx_strand_id
1 'polypeptide(L)'
;MHKLIFPQEVEVHYIIPAMRREFAYQMKKRGVEQKKIAQLLFVSEAAVSQYLSDKRATEVQFSDYIKAAIAKETPLLIAGASFKEAGNRIITIIREEKTTCKICLQVSEHKDESCRMCFDLPTLMNTQQLVHVK
;
A
#
# COMPACT_ATOMS: atom_id res chain seq x y z
N MET A 1 -11.07 -17.33 -11.42
CA MET A 1 -9.81 -16.93 -10.77
C MET A 1 -9.25 -15.78 -11.60
N HIS A 2 -8.99 -14.60 -11.02
CA HIS A 2 -8.42 -13.49 -11.79
C HIS A 2 -6.94 -13.80 -12.05
N LYS A 3 -6.57 -13.93 -13.32
CA LYS A 3 -5.18 -14.03 -13.74
C LYS A 3 -4.52 -12.68 -13.52
N LEU A 4 -3.86 -12.53 -12.38
CA LEU A 4 -3.07 -11.35 -12.06
C LEU A 4 -1.67 -11.58 -12.62
N ILE A 5 -1.29 -10.75 -13.58
CA ILE A 5 -0.04 -10.88 -14.34
C ILE A 5 0.92 -9.77 -13.91
N PHE A 6 0.40 -8.59 -13.57
CA PHE A 6 1.20 -7.41 -13.27
C PHE A 6 1.19 -7.08 -11.77
N PRO A 7 2.32 -6.60 -11.21
CA PRO A 7 2.37 -6.21 -9.81
C PRO A 7 1.44 -5.05 -9.46
N GLN A 8 1.11 -4.19 -10.43
CA GLN A 8 0.12 -3.12 -10.25
C GLN A 8 -1.28 -3.68 -10.01
N GLU A 9 -1.64 -4.81 -10.61
CA GLU A 9 -2.91 -5.47 -10.36
C GLU A 9 -2.93 -6.04 -8.93
N VAL A 10 -1.83 -6.63 -8.48
CA VAL A 10 -1.67 -7.07 -7.10
C VAL A 10 -1.77 -5.90 -6.13
N GLU A 11 -1.19 -4.76 -6.47
CA GLU A 11 -1.28 -3.56 -5.64
C GLU A 11 -2.70 -3.03 -5.53
N VAL A 12 -3.40 -2.91 -6.66
CA VAL A 12 -4.78 -2.40 -6.70
C VAL A 12 -5.76 -3.36 -6.00
N HIS A 13 -5.59 -4.66 -6.16
CA HIS A 13 -6.52 -5.65 -5.63
C HIS A 13 -6.24 -6.10 -4.19
N TYR A 14 -4.99 -6.08 -3.74
CA TYR A 14 -4.61 -6.63 -2.43
C TYR A 14 -3.93 -5.60 -1.54
N ILE A 15 -2.86 -4.95 -2.02
CA ILE A 15 -2.02 -4.08 -1.19
C ILE A 15 -2.75 -2.80 -0.77
N ILE A 16 -3.32 -2.06 -1.71
CA ILE A 16 -4.00 -0.78 -1.44
C ILE A 16 -5.21 -0.99 -0.51
N PRO A 17 -6.07 -2.01 -0.73
CA PRO A 17 -7.13 -2.34 0.23
C PRO A 17 -6.62 -2.67 1.63
N ALA A 18 -5.54 -3.46 1.74
CA ALA A 18 -4.95 -3.79 3.05
C ALA A 18 -4.33 -2.57 3.73
N MET A 19 -3.65 -1.69 2.97
CA MET A 19 -3.09 -0.43 3.47
C MET A 19 -4.19 0.47 4.02
N ARG A 20 -5.29 0.64 3.28
CA ARG A 20 -6.46 1.41 3.73
C ARG A 20 -7.08 0.80 4.99
N ARG A 21 -7.14 -0.53 5.10
CA ARG A 21 -7.61 -1.21 6.31
C ARG A 21 -6.74 -0.85 7.52
N GLU A 22 -5.42 -0.91 7.38
CA GLU A 22 -4.52 -0.58 8.49
C GLU A 22 -4.64 0.90 8.90
N PHE A 23 -4.73 1.84 7.95
CA PHE A 23 -5.02 3.23 8.27
C PHE A 23 -6.37 3.39 9.00
N ALA A 24 -7.42 2.70 8.55
CA ALA A 24 -8.72 2.74 9.21
C ALA A 24 -8.66 2.24 10.66
N TYR A 25 -7.94 1.15 10.93
CA TYR A 25 -7.70 0.67 12.30
C TYR A 25 -6.94 1.70 13.15
N GLN A 26 -5.86 2.28 12.62
CA GLN A 26 -5.07 3.27 13.34
C GLN A 26 -5.87 4.55 13.64
N MET A 27 -6.70 5.01 12.70
CA MET A 27 -7.60 6.15 12.91
C MET A 27 -8.69 5.81 13.94
N LYS A 28 -9.29 4.62 13.87
CA LYS A 28 -10.33 4.19 14.81
C LYS A 28 -9.79 4.08 16.24
N LYS A 29 -8.58 3.54 16.41
CA LYS A 29 -7.85 3.51 17.70
C LYS A 29 -7.63 4.91 18.30
N ARG A 30 -7.58 5.95 17.47
CA ARG A 30 -7.43 7.36 17.86
C ARG A 30 -8.77 8.10 18.02
N GLY A 31 -9.89 7.37 18.01
CA GLY A 31 -11.22 7.95 18.23
C GLY A 31 -11.85 8.63 17.02
N VAL A 32 -11.29 8.49 15.82
CA VAL A 32 -11.86 9.09 14.61
C VAL A 32 -13.15 8.37 14.21
N GLU A 33 -14.20 9.13 13.89
CA GLU A 33 -15.48 8.61 13.42
C GLU A 33 -15.38 7.96 12.04
N GLN A 34 -16.15 6.90 11.79
CA GLN A 34 -16.10 6.15 10.52
C GLN A 34 -16.35 7.04 9.30
N LYS A 35 -17.31 7.97 9.39
CA LYS A 35 -17.59 8.97 8.35
C LYS A 35 -16.35 9.80 7.99
N LYS A 36 -15.60 10.25 9.00
CA LYS A 36 -14.36 11.01 8.77
C LYS A 36 -13.25 10.13 8.20
N ILE A 37 -13.12 8.88 8.66
CA ILE A 37 -12.17 7.91 8.10
C ILE A 37 -12.45 7.69 6.60
N ALA A 38 -13.72 7.51 6.22
CA ALA A 38 -14.13 7.29 4.84
C ALA A 38 -13.71 8.45 3.94
N GLN A 39 -13.91 9.68 4.40
CA GLN A 39 -13.47 10.90 3.72
C GLN A 39 -11.95 10.96 3.57
N LEU A 40 -11.19 10.71 4.65
CA LEU A 40 -9.72 10.78 4.64
C LEU A 40 -9.08 9.72 3.72
N LEU A 41 -9.70 8.55 3.60
CA LEU A 41 -9.17 7.42 2.81
C LEU A 41 -9.76 7.33 1.39
N PHE A 42 -10.66 8.24 1.03
CA PHE A 42 -11.35 8.29 -0.26
C PHE A 42 -12.08 6.97 -0.58
N VAL A 43 -12.90 6.51 0.36
CA VAL A 43 -13.71 5.29 0.26
C VAL A 43 -15.11 5.53 0.84
N SER A 44 -16.03 4.56 0.68
CA SER A 44 -17.33 4.61 1.33
C SER A 44 -17.26 4.23 2.81
N GLU A 45 -18.22 4.69 3.61
CA GLU A 45 -18.37 4.26 5.02
C GLU A 45 -18.58 2.74 5.12
N ALA A 46 -19.27 2.13 4.15
CA ALA A 46 -19.41 0.69 4.05
C ALA A 46 -18.05 -0.02 3.88
N ALA A 47 -17.12 0.54 3.10
CA ALA A 47 -15.77 -0.01 2.98
C ALA A 47 -14.99 0.10 4.29
N VAL A 48 -15.14 1.21 5.04
CA VAL A 48 -14.55 1.36 6.38
C VAL A 48 -15.13 0.33 7.36
N SER A 49 -16.44 0.11 7.34
CA SER A 49 -17.08 -0.93 8.14
C SER A 49 -16.53 -2.33 7.80
N GLN A 50 -16.35 -2.63 6.52
CA GLN A 50 -15.72 -3.89 6.06
C GLN A 50 -14.26 -4.01 6.51
N TYR A 51 -13.49 -2.92 6.49
CA TYR A 51 -12.13 -2.89 7.01
C TYR A 51 -12.10 -3.19 8.51
N LEU A 52 -12.97 -2.55 9.30
CA LEU A 52 -12.97 -2.69 10.76
C LEU A 52 -13.56 -4.02 11.25
N SER A 53 -14.45 -4.65 10.47
CA SER A 53 -15.08 -5.95 10.78
C SER A 53 -14.28 -7.16 10.29
N ASP A 54 -13.05 -6.94 9.81
CA ASP A 54 -12.06 -7.97 9.46
C ASP A 54 -12.47 -8.92 8.31
N LYS A 55 -13.36 -8.46 7.42
CA LYS A 55 -13.87 -9.26 6.29
C LYS A 55 -13.17 -9.00 4.95
N ARG A 56 -12.26 -8.01 4.87
CA ARG A 56 -11.68 -7.56 3.58
C ARG A 56 -10.15 -7.43 3.63
N ALA A 57 -9.50 -7.94 2.58
CA ALA A 57 -8.06 -7.88 2.34
C ALA A 57 -7.20 -8.60 3.40
N THR A 58 -7.77 -9.55 4.13
CA THR A 58 -7.10 -10.33 5.19
C THR A 58 -5.97 -11.21 4.66
N GLU A 59 -5.94 -11.43 3.35
CA GLU A 59 -4.89 -12.12 2.61
C GLU A 59 -3.52 -11.43 2.75
N VAL A 60 -3.50 -10.13 3.01
CA VAL A 60 -2.26 -9.36 3.21
C VAL A 60 -2.06 -9.06 4.69
N GLN A 61 -1.02 -9.68 5.24
CA GLN A 61 -0.52 -9.41 6.59
C GLN A 61 0.78 -8.60 6.50
N PHE A 62 0.72 -7.33 6.88
CA PHE A 62 1.89 -6.46 6.89
C PHE A 62 2.82 -6.77 8.07
N SER A 63 4.13 -6.61 7.84
CA SER A 63 5.15 -6.65 8.89
C SER A 63 4.92 -5.53 9.91
N ASP A 64 5.46 -5.71 11.11
CA ASP A 64 5.37 -4.68 12.16
C ASP A 64 6.05 -3.37 11.73
N TYR A 65 7.06 -3.45 10.87
CA TYR A 65 7.71 -2.28 10.26
C TYR A 65 6.74 -1.45 9.41
N ILE A 66 6.01 -2.09 8.48
CA ILE A 66 5.00 -1.40 7.66
C ILE A 66 3.87 -0.85 8.54
N LYS A 67 3.40 -1.62 9.52
CA LYS A 67 2.36 -1.17 10.46
C LYS A 67 2.81 0.05 11.27
N ALA A 68 4.06 0.06 11.73
CA ALA A 68 4.64 1.21 12.43
C ALA A 68 4.75 2.45 11.53
N ALA A 69 5.13 2.29 10.26
CA ALA A 69 5.14 3.39 9.29
C ALA A 69 3.73 3.98 9.08
N ILE A 70 2.71 3.12 8.92
CA ILE A 70 1.31 3.56 8.80
C ILE A 70 0.84 4.28 10.07
N ALA A 71 1.17 3.75 11.25
CA ALA A 71 0.83 4.37 12.53
C ALA A 71 1.47 5.75 12.70
N LYS A 72 2.68 5.96 12.17
CA LYS A 72 3.40 7.25 12.17
C LYS A 72 2.76 8.28 11.24
N GLU A 73 2.28 7.86 10.07
CA GLU A 73 1.60 8.73 9.09
C GLU A 73 0.17 9.10 9.51
N THR A 74 -0.51 8.22 10.25
CA THR A 74 -1.91 8.38 10.65
C THR A 74 -2.24 9.73 11.32
N PRO A 75 -1.53 10.21 12.36
CA PRO A 75 -1.84 11.52 12.97
C PRO A 75 -1.71 12.69 12.00
N LEU A 76 -0.77 12.63 11.05
CA LEU A 76 -0.60 13.66 10.02
C LEU A 76 -1.81 13.69 9.08
N LEU A 77 -2.33 12.52 8.69
CA LEU A 77 -3.55 12.42 7.88
C LEU A 77 -4.77 12.96 8.62
N ILE A 78 -4.90 12.68 9.93
CA ILE A 78 -5.98 13.22 10.76
C ILE A 78 -5.90 14.76 10.79
N ALA A 79 -4.69 15.32 10.83
CA ALA A 79 -4.44 16.76 10.77
C ALA A 79 -4.60 17.39 9.37
N GLY A 80 -4.94 16.60 8.34
CA GLY A 80 -5.23 17.10 7.00
C GLY A 80 -4.13 16.89 5.96
N ALA A 81 -3.09 16.10 6.26
CA ALA A 81 -2.09 15.73 5.25
C ALA A 81 -2.70 14.89 4.10
N SER A 82 -2.04 14.90 2.95
CA SER A 82 -2.50 14.20 1.75
C SER A 82 -2.40 12.68 1.88
N PHE A 83 -3.53 11.98 1.80
CA PHE A 83 -3.54 10.51 1.73
C PHE A 83 -2.81 9.98 0.50
N LYS A 84 -2.83 10.70 -0.62
CA LYS A 84 -2.11 10.31 -1.83
C LYS A 84 -0.60 10.23 -1.57
N GLU A 85 -0.05 11.22 -0.86
CA GLU A 85 1.38 11.27 -0.53
C GLU A 85 1.76 10.25 0.54
N ALA A 86 0.99 10.18 1.64
CA ALA A 86 1.23 9.20 2.69
C ALA A 86 1.10 7.77 2.15
N GLY A 87 0.04 7.49 1.39
CA GLY A 87 -0.17 6.19 0.75
C GLY A 87 0.96 5.83 -0.22
N ASN A 88 1.49 6.77 -1.00
CA ASN A 88 2.63 6.51 -1.87
C ASN A 88 3.89 6.14 -1.07
N ARG A 89 4.21 6.88 0.01
CA ARG A 89 5.33 6.53 0.90
C ARG A 89 5.18 5.12 1.48
N ILE A 90 3.98 4.75 1.92
CA ILE A 90 3.70 3.41 2.42
C ILE A 90 3.85 2.35 1.32
N ILE A 91 3.39 2.61 0.09
CA ILE A 91 3.59 1.69 -1.05
C ILE A 91 5.08 1.49 -1.34
N THR A 92 5.90 2.54 -1.28
CA THR A 92 7.37 2.42 -1.44
C THR A 92 7.96 1.48 -0.39
N ILE A 93 7.60 1.66 0.89
CA ILE A 93 8.05 0.78 1.98
C ILE A 93 7.60 -0.67 1.75
N ILE A 94 6.35 -0.87 1.31
CA ILE A 94 5.80 -2.20 1.01
C ILE A 94 6.59 -2.90 -0.11
N ARG A 95 7.02 -2.15 -1.13
CA ARG A 95 7.87 -2.65 -2.22
C ARG A 95 9.28 -2.99 -1.75
N GLU A 96 9.89 -2.13 -0.92
CA GLU A 96 11.20 -2.38 -0.30
C GLU A 96 11.19 -3.68 0.54
N GLU A 97 10.12 -3.89 1.32
CA GLU A 97 9.88 -5.10 2.12
C GLU A 97 9.46 -6.34 1.30
N LYS A 98 9.47 -6.21 -0.04
CA LYS A 98 9.12 -7.26 -1.00
C LYS A 98 7.71 -7.82 -0.81
N THR A 99 6.83 -7.08 -0.13
CA THR A 99 5.49 -7.58 0.24
C THR A 99 4.62 -7.76 -0.99
N THR A 100 4.67 -6.82 -1.96
CA THR A 100 3.99 -6.99 -3.25
C THR A 100 4.38 -8.30 -3.93
N CYS A 101 5.68 -8.63 -3.96
CA CYS A 101 6.17 -9.87 -4.58
C CYS A 101 5.71 -11.13 -3.85
N LYS A 102 5.67 -11.11 -2.51
CA LYS A 102 5.13 -12.22 -1.70
C LYS A 102 3.68 -12.49 -2.08
N ILE A 103 2.87 -11.44 -2.20
CA ILE A 103 1.46 -11.58 -2.62
C ILE A 103 1.38 -12.04 -4.08
N CYS A 104 2.18 -11.47 -5.00
CA CYS A 104 2.23 -11.93 -6.41
C CYS A 104 2.46 -13.44 -6.51
N LEU A 105 3.41 -14.01 -5.75
CA LEU A 105 3.69 -15.45 -5.73
C LEU A 105 2.55 -16.30 -5.15
N GLN A 106 1.71 -15.71 -4.29
CA GLN A 106 0.56 -16.38 -3.71
C GLN A 106 -0.65 -16.39 -4.66
N VAL A 107 -0.87 -15.28 -5.39
CA VAL A 107 -2.11 -15.08 -6.17
C VAL A 107 -1.96 -15.25 -7.68
N SER A 108 -0.72 -15.21 -8.21
CA SER A 108 -0.45 -15.43 -9.64
C SER A 108 -0.52 -16.92 -9.99
N GLU A 109 -1.16 -17.22 -11.12
CA GLU A 109 -1.10 -18.54 -11.77
C GLU A 109 0.27 -18.78 -12.43
N HIS A 110 0.94 -17.72 -12.90
CA HIS A 110 2.25 -17.77 -13.55
C HIS A 110 3.32 -17.36 -12.55
N LYS A 111 3.82 -18.34 -11.80
CA LYS A 111 4.90 -18.14 -10.83
C LYS A 111 6.24 -18.23 -11.55
N ASP A 112 6.95 -17.11 -11.59
CA ASP A 112 8.31 -17.03 -12.09
C ASP A 112 9.22 -16.57 -10.94
N GLU A 113 10.03 -17.49 -10.42
CA GLU A 113 10.99 -17.21 -9.35
C GLU A 113 12.15 -16.31 -9.82
N SER A 114 12.36 -16.18 -11.14
CA SER A 114 13.35 -15.28 -11.74
C SER A 114 12.80 -13.87 -12.01
N CYS A 115 11.55 -13.60 -11.61
CA CYS A 115 10.87 -12.34 -11.83
C CYS A 115 11.61 -11.15 -11.18
N ARG A 116 11.99 -10.16 -11.99
CA ARG A 116 12.64 -8.91 -11.58
C ARG A 116 11.72 -7.67 -11.69
N MET A 117 10.46 -7.86 -12.07
CA MET A 117 9.53 -6.77 -12.45
C MET A 117 9.29 -5.71 -11.36
N CYS A 118 9.29 -6.08 -10.08
CA CYS A 118 9.07 -5.14 -8.98
C CYS A 118 10.38 -4.55 -8.42
N PHE A 119 11.52 -5.17 -8.73
CA PHE A 119 12.83 -4.84 -8.15
C PHE A 119 13.75 -4.11 -9.13
N ASP A 120 13.38 -4.03 -10.41
CA ASP A 120 14.01 -3.12 -11.36
C ASP A 120 13.32 -1.75 -11.29
N LEU A 121 13.53 -1.02 -10.20
CA LEU A 121 13.42 0.44 -10.22
C LEU A 121 14.71 0.95 -10.86
N PRO A 122 14.72 1.36 -12.13
CA PRO A 122 15.93 1.91 -12.72
C PRO A 122 16.17 3.26 -12.05
N THR A 123 17.41 3.51 -11.61
CA THR A 123 17.96 4.87 -11.71
C THR A 123 17.07 6.02 -11.17
N LEU A 124 16.61 5.95 -9.92
CA LEU A 124 16.07 7.12 -9.22
C LEU A 124 17.02 7.53 -8.10
N MET A 125 18.26 7.84 -8.50
CA MET A 125 19.16 8.87 -7.93
C MET A 125 20.59 8.61 -8.42
N ASN A 126 20.85 8.92 -9.69
CA ASN A 126 22.10 9.56 -10.10
C ASN A 126 21.79 10.46 -11.29
N THR A 127 21.13 11.58 -10.98
CA THR A 127 21.15 12.79 -11.80
C THR A 127 22.53 13.43 -11.66
N GLN A 128 23.56 12.75 -12.15
CA GLN A 128 24.87 13.33 -12.46
C GLN A 128 25.35 12.62 -13.72
N GLN A 129 25.60 13.42 -14.77
CA GLN A 129 26.04 13.03 -16.13
C GLN A 129 24.93 12.79 -17.18
N LEU A 130 24.27 13.87 -17.59
CA LEU A 130 24.23 14.23 -19.02
C LEU A 130 24.71 15.67 -19.15
N VAL A 131 26.00 15.83 -18.84
CA VAL A 131 26.83 16.94 -19.27
C VAL A 131 27.37 16.55 -20.64
N HIS A 132 27.10 17.37 -21.64
CA HIS A 132 27.75 17.44 -22.95
C HIS A 132 27.77 16.17 -23.83
N VAL A 133 27.03 16.23 -24.93
CA VAL A 133 27.51 15.67 -26.20
C VAL A 133 27.46 16.78 -27.24
N LYS A 134 28.63 17.13 -27.75
CA LYS A 134 28.86 17.87 -28.99
C LYS A 134 28.40 17.02 -30.17
#